data_AF-A0AAW7LDQ3-F1
#
_entry.id   AF-A0AAW7LDQ3-F1
#
_cell.length_a   1.000
_cell.length_b   1.000
_cell.length_c   1.000
_cell.angle_alpha   90.00
_cell.angle_beta   90.00
_cell.angle_gamma   90.00
#
_symmetry.space_group_name_H-M   'P 1'
#
loop_
_entity.id
_entity.type
_entity.pdbx_description
1 polymer ?
#
loop_
_entity_poly.entity_id
_entity_poly.type
_entity_poly.pdbx_seq_one_letter_code
_entity_poly.pdbx_strand_id
1 'polypeptide(L)'
;MKKIKQLIEKQVLKMHGSSRDEDKRQQKQASTSWLAILDIDHFKNINDQYGHICKDEVLLVLAQKMRHFFRSTDLIFRFGGEEFVIVFEPTDADSISNKMAEFIQLIR
;
A
#
# COMPACT_ATOMS: atom_id res chain seq x y z
N MET A 1 -4.55 -3.63 15.52
CA MET A 1 -3.14 -3.50 15.98
C MET A 1 -2.23 -4.65 15.52
N LYS A 2 -2.53 -5.93 15.80
CA LYS A 2 -1.63 -7.06 15.44
C LYS A 2 -1.30 -7.20 13.94
N LYS A 3 -2.26 -6.95 13.05
CA LYS A 3 -2.05 -7.03 11.58
C LYS A 3 -1.06 -5.98 11.06
N ILE A 4 -1.16 -4.71 11.49
CA ILE A 4 -0.22 -3.64 11.09
C ILE A 4 1.19 -3.97 11.56
N LYS A 5 1.34 -4.49 12.79
CA LYS A 5 2.64 -4.93 13.31
C LYS A 5 3.27 -6.01 12.43
N GLN A 6 2.49 -7.01 11.99
CA GLN A 6 2.96 -8.04 11.06
C GLN A 6 3.35 -7.47 9.68
N LEU A 7 2.69 -6.41 9.20
CA LEU A 7 3.05 -5.75 7.95
C LEU A 7 4.40 -5.06 8.06
N ILE A 8 4.62 -4.33 9.15
CA ILE A 8 5.89 -3.68 9.45
C ILE A 8 7.00 -4.72 9.58
N GLU A 9 6.74 -5.84 10.28
CA GLU A 9 7.70 -6.96 10.42
C GLU A 9 8.06 -7.58 9.06
N LYS A 10 7.08 -7.77 8.16
CA LYS A 10 7.33 -8.25 6.78
C LYS A 10 8.19 -7.28 5.97
N GLN A 11 7.97 -5.97 6.11
CA GLN A 11 8.79 -4.96 5.42
C GLN A 11 10.24 -4.98 5.93
N VAL A 12 10.43 -5.07 7.24
CA VAL A 12 11.76 -5.18 7.86
C VAL A 12 12.49 -6.43 7.35
N LEU A 13 11.81 -7.58 7.25
CA LEU A 13 12.41 -8.81 6.71
C LEU A 13 12.84 -8.68 5.25
N LYS A 14 12.07 -7.98 4.40
CA LYS A 14 12.43 -7.76 2.99
C LYS A 14 13.68 -6.88 2.82
N MET A 15 13.85 -5.85 3.64
CA MET A 15 15.04 -5.00 3.60
C MET A 15 16.33 -5.77 3.93
N HIS A 16 16.26 -6.83 4.75
CA HIS A 16 17.42 -7.62 5.15
C HIS A 16 17.72 -8.79 4.20
N GLY A 17 16.85 -9.09 3.23
CA GLY A 17 16.99 -10.23 2.31
C GLY A 17 17.93 -10.03 1.11
N SER A 18 18.41 -8.80 0.86
CA SER A 18 19.27 -8.48 -0.31
C SER A 18 20.74 -8.20 0.03
N SER A 19 21.17 -8.35 1.29
CA SER A 19 22.59 -8.25 1.63
C SER A 19 23.18 -9.62 1.93
N ARG A 20 23.62 -10.31 0.88
CA ARG A 20 24.82 -11.15 0.99
C ARG A 20 25.96 -10.33 0.41
N ASP A 21 26.92 -10.03 1.28
CA ASP A 21 28.31 -9.64 1.02
C ASP A 21 28.46 -8.39 0.12
N GLU A 22 29.03 -7.26 0.52
CA GLU A 22 30.32 -7.04 1.17
C GLU A 22 30.36 -5.59 1.69
N ASP A 23 31.22 -5.36 2.68
CA ASP A 23 31.79 -4.08 3.09
C ASP A 23 31.32 -2.79 2.36
N LYS A 24 30.52 -1.97 3.06
CA LYS A 24 30.82 -0.54 3.20
C LYS A 24 30.04 0.10 4.33
N ARG A 25 30.83 0.41 5.35
CA ARG A 25 30.58 1.21 6.54
C ARG A 25 30.36 2.70 6.19
N GLN A 26 29.45 2.99 5.24
CA GLN A 26 29.06 4.35 4.90
C GLN A 26 27.60 4.52 5.31
N GLN A 27 27.41 5.25 6.40
CA GLN A 27 26.15 5.80 6.92
C GLN A 27 24.90 5.10 6.37
N LYS A 28 24.41 4.11 7.13
CA LYS A 28 23.07 3.53 6.94
C LYS A 28 22.07 4.64 7.20
N GLN A 29 21.88 5.52 6.23
CA GLN A 29 20.89 6.58 6.22
C GLN A 29 19.58 5.85 6.52
N ALA A 30 18.94 6.18 7.63
CA ALA A 30 17.70 5.55 8.01
C ALA A 30 16.73 5.74 6.83
N SER A 31 16.53 4.67 6.08
CA SER A 31 15.75 4.69 4.86
C SER A 31 14.29 4.74 5.29
N THR A 32 13.76 5.96 5.42
CA THR A 32 12.40 6.23 5.89
C THR A 32 11.41 5.55 4.95
N SER A 33 10.71 4.53 5.46
CA SER A 33 9.60 3.89 4.76
C SER A 33 8.30 4.65 5.07
N TRP A 34 7.39 4.66 4.11
CA TRP A 34 6.10 5.35 4.25
C TRP A 34 4.95 4.34 4.27
N LEU A 35 3.89 4.69 4.99
CA LEU A 35 2.66 3.91 5.09
C LEU A 35 1.48 4.80 4.66
N ALA A 36 0.67 4.31 3.73
CA ALA A 36 -0.63 4.89 3.42
C ALA A 36 -1.75 3.94 3.81
N ILE A 37 -2.85 4.51 4.32
CA ILE A 37 -4.11 3.80 4.55
C ILE A 37 -5.13 4.47 3.65
N LEU A 38 -5.84 3.66 2.86
CA LEU A 38 -6.88 4.08 1.95
C LEU A 38 -8.19 3.44 2.42
N ASP A 39 -9.25 4.23 2.41
CA ASP A 39 -10.61 3.79 2.69
C ASP A 39 -11.50 4.14 1.49
N ILE A 40 -12.50 3.31 1.17
CA ILE A 40 -13.42 3.59 0.08
C ILE A 40 -14.63 4.33 0.68
N ASP A 41 -14.75 5.61 0.34
CA ASP A 41 -15.86 6.43 0.82
C ASP A 41 -17.22 5.82 0.45
N HIS A 42 -18.14 5.84 1.42
CA HIS A 42 -19.52 5.39 1.25
C HIS A 42 -19.67 3.95 0.72
N PHE A 43 -18.72 3.06 0.98
CA PHE A 43 -18.76 1.68 0.48
C PHE A 43 -20.01 0.92 0.93
N LYS A 44 -20.50 1.19 2.15
CA LYS A 44 -21.79 0.67 2.64
C LYS A 44 -22.97 1.07 1.73
N ASN A 45 -22.97 2.27 1.17
CA ASN A 45 -24.06 2.70 0.29
C ASN A 45 -24.08 1.93 -1.03
N ILE A 46 -22.89 1.59 -1.57
CA ILE A 46 -22.78 0.72 -2.75
C ILE A 46 -23.40 -0.64 -2.45
N ASN A 47 -23.06 -1.19 -1.29
CA ASN A 47 -23.62 -2.46 -0.83
C ASN A 47 -25.15 -2.41 -0.71
N ASP A 48 -25.67 -1.33 -0.12
CA ASP A 48 -27.09 -1.20 0.18
C ASP A 48 -27.92 -0.91 -1.10
N GLN A 49 -27.34 -0.27 -2.13
CA GLN A 49 -28.01 -0.01 -3.41
C GLN A 49 -27.89 -1.15 -4.44
N TYR A 50 -26.72 -1.80 -4.53
CA TYR A 50 -26.40 -2.73 -5.63
C TYR A 50 -26.19 -4.17 -5.17
N GLY A 51 -26.27 -4.43 -3.86
CA GLY A 51 -26.09 -5.75 -3.28
C GLY A 51 -24.63 -6.22 -3.21
N HIS A 52 -24.43 -7.37 -2.56
CA HIS A 52 -23.10 -7.87 -2.20
C HIS A 52 -22.20 -8.29 -3.38
N ILE A 53 -22.73 -8.55 -4.57
CA ILE A 53 -21.91 -8.97 -5.72
C ILE A 53 -21.17 -7.75 -6.29
N CYS A 54 -21.83 -6.59 -6.37
CA CYS A 54 -21.26 -5.36 -6.90
C CYS A 54 -20.08 -4.85 -6.04
N LYS A 55 -20.15 -4.97 -4.71
CA LYS A 55 -19.03 -4.56 -3.83
C LYS A 55 -17.74 -5.33 -4.11
N ASP A 56 -17.82 -6.62 -4.46
CA ASP A 56 -16.64 -7.45 -4.67
C ASP A 56 -15.98 -7.09 -6.01
N GLU A 57 -16.77 -6.71 -7.01
CA GLU A 57 -16.27 -6.18 -8.28
C GLU A 57 -15.53 -4.85 -8.07
N VAL A 58 -16.09 -3.91 -7.28
CA VAL A 58 -15.42 -2.63 -6.96
C VAL A 58 -14.07 -2.89 -6.29
N LEU A 59 -14.02 -3.80 -5.32
CA LEU A 59 -12.77 -4.17 -4.63
C LEU A 59 -11.77 -4.83 -5.57
N LEU A 60 -12.23 -5.69 -6.48
CA LEU A 60 -11.37 -6.33 -7.48
C LEU A 60 -10.78 -5.31 -8.45
N VAL A 61 -11.60 -4.40 -8.99
CA VAL A 61 -11.16 -3.34 -9.90
C VAL A 61 -10.18 -2.40 -9.20
N LEU A 62 -10.46 -2.00 -7.96
CA LEU A 62 -9.53 -1.16 -7.19
C LEU A 62 -8.20 -1.88 -6.96
N ALA A 63 -8.23 -3.15 -6.53
CA ALA A 63 -7.01 -3.93 -6.32
C ALA A 63 -6.19 -4.09 -7.61
N GLN A 64 -6.84 -4.24 -8.77
CA GLN A 64 -6.18 -4.30 -10.07
C GLN A 64 -5.54 -2.95 -10.44
N LYS A 65 -6.26 -1.84 -10.27
CA LYS A 65 -5.73 -0.48 -10.50
C LYS A 65 -4.53 -0.20 -9.60
N MET A 66 -4.63 -0.53 -8.31
CA MET A 66 -3.51 -0.41 -7.37
C MET A 66 -2.29 -1.23 -7.83
N ARG A 67 -2.49 -2.49 -8.22
CA ARG A 67 -1.40 -3.36 -8.70
C ARG A 67 -0.72 -2.84 -9.96
N HIS A 68 -1.45 -2.16 -10.84
CA HIS A 68 -0.91 -1.59 -12.08
C HIS A 68 -0.22 -0.24 -11.87
N PHE A 69 -0.71 0.55 -10.90
CA PHE A 69 -0.23 1.90 -10.66
C PHE A 69 0.99 1.96 -9.73
N PHE A 70 0.99 1.16 -8.66
CA PHE A 70 2.11 1.12 -7.70
C PHE A 70 3.22 0.17 -8.17
N ARG A 71 4.42 0.34 -7.61
CA ARG A 71 5.56 -0.51 -7.99
C ARG A 71 5.35 -1.92 -7.44
N SER A 72 5.92 -2.93 -8.09
CA SER A 72 5.91 -4.31 -7.60
C SER A 72 6.60 -4.49 -6.24
N THR A 73 7.48 -3.55 -5.88
CA THR A 73 8.16 -3.50 -4.58
C THR A 73 7.29 -2.88 -3.49
N ASP A 74 6.32 -2.03 -3.85
CA ASP A 74 5.37 -1.47 -2.90
C ASP A 74 4.44 -2.61 -2.42
N LEU A 75 4.23 -2.71 -1.11
CA LEU A 75 3.41 -3.77 -0.55
C LEU A 75 1.99 -3.30 -0.34
N ILE A 76 1.03 -3.97 -0.98
CA ILE A 76 -0.38 -3.60 -0.93
C ILE A 76 -1.17 -4.71 -0.24
N PHE A 77 -1.97 -4.34 0.75
CA PHE A 77 -2.77 -5.26 1.54
C PHE A 77 -4.19 -4.75 1.67
N ARG A 78 -5.17 -5.65 1.57
CA ARG A 78 -6.52 -5.37 2.06
C ARG A 78 -6.54 -5.60 3.57
N PHE A 79 -6.75 -4.56 4.34
CA PHE A 79 -6.68 -4.59 5.81
C PHE A 79 -8.03 -4.92 6.44
N GLY A 80 -9.09 -4.31 5.90
CA GLY A 80 -10.48 -4.41 6.36
C GLY A 80 -11.46 -4.77 5.24
N GLY A 81 -12.73 -4.44 5.44
CA GLY A 81 -13.81 -4.65 4.45
C GLY A 81 -13.58 -3.81 3.20
N GLU A 82 -13.39 -2.51 3.38
CA GLU A 82 -13.10 -1.53 2.31
C GLU A 82 -11.72 -0.86 2.45
N GLU A 83 -10.97 -1.18 3.50
CA GLU A 83 -9.69 -0.54 3.79
C GLU A 83 -8.50 -1.25 3.12
N PHE A 84 -7.62 -0.48 2.51
CA PHE A 84 -6.34 -0.91 1.96
C PHE A 84 -5.16 -0.22 2.64
N VAL A 85 -4.04 -0.93 2.75
CA VAL A 85 -2.80 -0.42 3.31
C VAL A 85 -1.70 -0.60 2.28
N ILE A 86 -0.92 0.45 2.05
CA ILE A 86 0.25 0.45 1.19
C ILE A 86 1.49 0.75 2.04
N VAL A 87 2.50 -0.10 1.91
CA VAL A 87 3.85 0.14 2.45
C VAL A 87 4.76 0.44 1.28
N PHE A 88 5.35 1.62 1.28
CA PHE A 88 6.25 2.05 0.22
C PHE A 88 7.69 1.71 0.55
N GLU A 89 8.46 1.36 -0.47
CA GLU A 89 9.91 1.37 -0.36
C GLU A 89 10.41 2.78 0.00
N PRO A 90 11.58 2.89 0.65
CA PRO A 90 12.12 4.18 1.07
C PRO A 90 12.26 5.17 -0.10
N THR A 91 11.65 6.34 0.07
CA THR A 91 11.68 7.46 -0.89
C THR A 91 11.39 8.75 -0.13
N ASP A 92 11.46 9.90 -0.77
CA ASP A 92 11.08 11.19 -0.17
C ASP A 92 9.56 11.36 -0.02
N ALA A 93 9.13 12.22 0.91
CA ALA A 93 7.73 12.45 1.23
C ALA A 93 6.92 13.07 0.07
N ASP A 94 7.56 13.93 -0.72
CA ASP A 94 6.92 14.64 -1.82
C ASP A 94 6.57 13.68 -2.95
N SER A 95 7.46 12.75 -3.28
CA SER A 95 7.22 11.66 -4.23
C SER A 95 6.01 10.80 -3.82
N ILE A 96 5.88 10.45 -2.53
CA ILE A 96 4.70 9.70 -2.05
C ILE A 96 3.43 10.54 -2.19
N SER A 97 3.47 11.81 -1.77
CA SER A 97 2.30 12.69 -1.81
C SER A 97 1.80 12.90 -3.24
N ASN A 98 2.71 13.16 -4.19
CA ASN A 98 2.37 13.31 -5.60
C ASN A 98 1.78 12.02 -6.18
N LYS A 99 2.41 10.89 -5.91
CA LYS A 99 1.96 9.58 -6.39
C LYS A 99 0.59 9.21 -5.84
N MET A 100 0.31 9.53 -4.58
CA MET A 100 -1.01 9.35 -3.98
C MET A 100 -2.05 10.27 -4.62
N ALA A 101 -1.71 11.53 -4.90
CA ALA A 101 -2.62 12.46 -5.58
C ALA A 101 -2.98 11.97 -7.00
N GLU A 102 -1.99 11.52 -7.77
CA GLU A 102 -2.19 10.92 -9.09
C GLU A 102 -3.08 9.67 -9.02
N PHE A 103 -2.84 8.79 -8.04
CA PHE A 103 -3.67 7.59 -7.86
C PHE A 103 -5.14 7.95 -7.58
N ILE A 104 -5.37 8.92 -6.70
CA ILE A 104 -6.74 9.37 -6.39
C ILE A 104 -7.43 9.97 -7.62
N GLN A 105 -6.70 10.68 -8.49
CA GLN A 105 -7.25 11.18 -9.76
C GLN A 105 -7.57 10.05 -10.76
N LEU A 106 -6.81 8.96 -10.77
CA LEU A 106 -7.02 7.81 -11.67
C LEU A 106 -8.26 6.97 -11.33
N ILE A 107 -8.66 6.95 -10.05
CA ILE A 107 -9.78 6.13 -9.56
C ILE A 107 -11.09 6.91 -9.39
N ARG A 108 -11.02 8.24 -9.46
CA ARG A 108 -12.20 9.12 -9.55
C ARG A 108 -12.77 9.11 -10.96
#